data_AF-A0A5C7VJD7-F1
#
_entry.id   AF-A0A5C7VJD7-F1
#
_cell.length_a   1.000
_cell.length_b   1.000
_cell.length_c   1.000
_cell.angle_alpha   90.00
_cell.angle_beta   90.00
_cell.angle_gamma   90.00
#
_symmetry.space_group_name_H-M   'P 1'
#
loop_
_entity.id
_entity.type
_entity.pdbx_description
1 polymer ?
#
loop_
_entity_poly.entity_id
_entity_poly.type
_entity_poly.pdbx_seq_one_letter_code
_entity_poly.pdbx_strand_id
1 'polypeptide(L)' 'MRLLICAGGTGGGVYPALAVYEALKNRHPNVETLWVGG' A
#
# COMPACT_ATOMS: atom_id res chain seq x y z
N MET A 1 4.94 12.98 1.29
CA MET A 1 5.26 11.71 1.98
C MET A 1 5.53 10.66 0.92
N ARG A 2 6.45 9.74 1.18
CA ARG A 2 6.75 8.61 0.29
C ARG A 2 6.46 7.32 1.06
N LEU A 3 5.72 6.40 0.44
CA LEU A 3 5.25 5.15 1.02
C LEU A 3 5.88 3.97 0.28
N LEU A 4 6.55 3.09 1.01
CA LEU A 4 7.01 1.81 0.48
C LEU A 4 6.11 0.70 1.05
N ILE A 5 5.51 -0.10 0.17
CA ILE A 5 4.70 -1.24 0.56
C ILE A 5 5.39 -2.52 0.11
N CYS A 6 5.73 -3.36 1.08
CA CYS A 6 6.25 -4.71 0.85
C CYS A 6 5.18 -5.73 1.23
N ALA A 7 4.50 -6.30 0.25
CA ALA A 7 3.48 -7.31 0.45
C ALA A 7 3.81 -8.58 -0.34
N GLY A 8 3.31 -9.72 0.12
CA GLY A 8 3.41 -10.99 -0.61
C GLY A 8 2.19 -11.22 -1.51
N GLY A 9 2.35 -12.00 -2.58
CA GLY A 9 1.39 -12.05 -3.70
C GLY A 9 0.16 -12.92 -3.55
N THR A 10 -0.21 -13.26 -2.32
CA THR A 10 -1.48 -13.93 -2.03
C THR A 10 -2.40 -12.98 -1.28
N GLY A 11 -3.72 -13.26 -1.32
CA GLY A 11 -4.72 -12.38 -0.71
C GLY A 11 -4.43 -12.03 0.75
N GLY A 12 -3.85 -12.96 1.52
CA GLY A 12 -3.49 -12.71 2.93
C GLY A 12 -2.47 -11.58 3.12
N GLY A 13 -1.55 -11.38 2.16
CA GLY A 13 -0.59 -10.26 2.18
C GLY A 13 -1.11 -9.02 1.45
N VAL A 14 -1.77 -9.21 0.30
CA VAL A 14 -2.21 -8.13 -0.59
C VAL A 14 -3.34 -7.29 0.01
N TYR A 15 -4.38 -7.92 0.59
CA TYR A 15 -5.57 -7.17 1.05
C TYR A 15 -5.30 -6.25 2.25
N PRO A 16 -4.56 -6.66 3.30
CA PRO A 16 -4.21 -5.74 4.38
C PRO A 16 -3.36 -4.57 3.90
N ALA A 17 -2.42 -4.82 2.98
CA ALA A 17 -1.58 -3.78 2.39
C ALA A 17 -2.41 -2.75 1.59
N LEU A 18 -3.38 -3.22 0.81
CA LEU A 18 -4.36 -2.38 0.11
C LEU A 18 -5.21 -1.54 1.07
N ALA A 19 -5.70 -2.14 2.16
CA ALA A 19 -6.52 -1.43 3.14
C ALA A 19 -5.76 -0.25 3.78
N VAL A 20 -4.47 -0.45 4.10
CA VAL A 20 -3.61 0.62 4.62
C VAL A 20 -3.32 1.67 3.55
N TYR A 21 -3.03 1.27 2.31
CA TYR A 21 -2.79 2.18 1.20
C TYR A 21 -3.99 3.11 0.95
N GLU A 22 -5.21 2.56 0.85
CA GLU A 22 -6.42 3.34 0.61
C GLU A 22 -6.70 4.34 1.75
N ALA A 23 -6.52 3.91 3.00
CA ALA A 23 -6.67 4.81 4.15
C ALA A 23 -5.66 5.98 4.12
N LEU A 24 -4.41 5.72 3.74
CA LEU A 24 -3.37 6.74 3.62
C LEU A 24 -3.60 7.66 2.42
N LYS A 25 -4.00 7.12 1.27
CA LYS A 25 -4.31 7.90 0.07
C LYS A 25 -5.46 8.87 0.29
N ASN A 26 -6.49 8.45 1.02
CA ASN A 26 -7.62 9.34 1.37
C ASN A 26 -7.19 10.52 2.26
N ARG A 27 -6.23 10.32 3.17
CA ARG A 27 -5.71 11.39 4.03
C ARG A 27 -4.64 12.24 3.35
N HIS A 28 -3.88 11.63 2.44
CA HIS A 28 -2.77 12.24 1.72
C HIS A 28 -2.87 11.89 0.24
N PRO A 29 -3.69 12.63 -0.54
CA PRO A 29 -3.95 12.33 -1.95
C PRO A 29 -2.69 12.30 -2.82
N ASN A 30 -1.65 13.04 -2.40
CA ASN A 30 -0.38 13.17 -3.10
C ASN A 30 0.71 12.22 -2.55
N VAL A 31 0.31 11.12 -1.88
CA VAL A 31 1.28 10.13 -1.39
C VAL A 31 1.93 9.40 -2.56
N GLU A 32 3.24 9.57 -2.72
CA GLU A 32 4.02 8.82 -3.70
C GLU A 32 4.24 7.42 -3.14
N THR A 33 3.81 6.39 -3.87
CA THR A 33 3.83 5.01 -3.38
C THR A 33 4.64 4.11 -4.30
N LEU A 34 5.54 3.33 -3.71
CA LEU A 34 6.30 2.27 -4.37
C LEU A 34 5.87 0.93 -3.79
N TRP A 35 5.49 -0.01 -4.66
CA TRP A 35 5.16 -1.38 -4.27
C TRP A 35 6.31 -2.32 -4.62
N VAL A 36 6.70 -3.18 -3.69
CA VAL A 36 7.75 -4.18 -3.87
C VAL A 36 7.25 -5.53 -3.40
N GLY A 37 7.18 -6.49 -4.30
CA GLY A 37 6.65 -7.83 -4.02
C GLY A 37 5.56 -8.24 -5.00
N GLY A 38 5.01 -9.43 -4.76
CA GLY A 38 3.85 -9.96 -5.49
C GLY A 38 2.55 -9.53 -4.87
#